data_AF-A0A2S1XUU8-F1
#
_entry.id   AF-A0A2S1XUU8-F1
#
_cell.length_a   1.000
_cell.length_b   1.000
_cell.length_c   1.000
_cell.angle_alpha   90.00
_cell.angle_beta   90.00
_cell.angle_gamma   90.00
#
_symmetry.space_group_name_H-M   'P 1'
#
loop_
_entity.id
_entity.type
_entity.pdbx_description
1 polymer ?
#
loop_
_entity_poly.entity_id
_entity_poly.type
_entity_poly.pdbx_seq_one_letter_code
_entity_poly.pdbx_strand_id
1 'polypeptide(L)'
;MRLGVFCVALLALLAAAAGLLRPGDPMAMAGPRGLWPLTDGAFPLGTDQLGRDVAAQLLFGARVSLAVGVGAAAVATLIGVGLGAVAGYFGGVADHLLSRLCDYVQTLPSFLLSMVLVAVLAPSIGSVMIAIGLTSWPEIARLTRAEVLRIRNADWVLAARTMGLGHGHILLNHVLPNGIAPVVAMIAAVVAHAVLVEAALAFLGLGDPNLVSWGAMIGNARPLLRTLWYLMALPGLAIFATVMAFTLLGNGLSERLDPRGAAR
;
A
#
# COMPACT_ATOMS: atom_id res chain seq x y z
N MET A 1 0.09 -18.45 -1.76
CA MET A 1 0.47 -17.63 -2.93
C MET A 1 -0.58 -17.54 -4.05
N ARG A 2 -1.00 -18.65 -4.71
CA ARG A 2 -1.91 -18.60 -5.88
C ARG A 2 -3.20 -17.82 -5.63
N LEU A 3 -3.82 -18.04 -4.47
CA LEU A 3 -5.02 -17.33 -4.05
C LEU A 3 -4.78 -15.82 -3.90
N GLY A 4 -3.70 -15.41 -3.25
CA GLY A 4 -3.35 -13.98 -3.09
C GLY A 4 -3.11 -13.28 -4.44
N VAL A 5 -2.35 -13.90 -5.34
CA VAL A 5 -2.14 -13.39 -6.71
C VAL A 5 -3.46 -13.25 -7.45
N PHE A 6 -4.33 -14.27 -7.37
CA PHE A 6 -5.64 -14.23 -7.99
C PHE A 6 -6.51 -13.09 -7.44
N CYS A 7 -6.58 -12.92 -6.11
CA CYS A 7 -7.36 -11.86 -5.49
C CYS A 7 -6.85 -10.46 -5.87
N VAL A 8 -5.52 -10.23 -5.84
CA VAL A 8 -4.94 -8.95 -6.25
C VAL A 8 -5.18 -8.69 -7.74
N ALA A 9 -5.02 -9.69 -8.59
CA ALA A 9 -5.28 -9.57 -10.03
C ALA A 9 -6.76 -9.25 -10.30
N LEU A 10 -7.69 -9.92 -9.59
CA LEU A 10 -9.12 -9.66 -9.71
C LEU A 10 -9.46 -8.21 -9.30
N LEU A 11 -8.93 -7.73 -8.17
CA LEU A 11 -9.14 -6.35 -7.71
C LEU A 11 -8.58 -5.34 -8.71
N ALA A 12 -7.37 -5.58 -9.23
CA ALA A 12 -6.76 -4.74 -10.25
C ALA A 12 -7.56 -4.73 -11.56
N LEU A 13 -8.11 -5.88 -11.98
CA LEU A 13 -8.97 -5.99 -13.15
C LEU A 13 -10.29 -5.26 -12.96
N LEU A 14 -10.94 -5.39 -11.79
CA LEU A 14 -12.17 -4.65 -11.48
C LEU A 14 -11.93 -3.13 -11.46
N ALA A 15 -10.81 -2.71 -10.87
CA ALA A 15 -10.40 -1.31 -10.90
C ALA A 15 -10.15 -0.83 -12.33
N ALA A 16 -9.39 -1.57 -13.14
CA ALA A 16 -9.13 -1.20 -14.53
C ALA A 16 -10.42 -1.15 -15.37
N ALA A 17 -11.31 -2.12 -15.19
CA ALA A 17 -12.58 -2.23 -15.90
C ALA A 17 -13.65 -1.22 -15.44
N ALA A 18 -13.41 -0.43 -14.39
CA ALA A 18 -14.42 0.48 -13.81
C ALA A 18 -15.11 1.37 -14.85
N GLY A 19 -14.35 2.03 -15.73
CA GLY A 19 -14.89 2.91 -16.77
C GLY A 19 -15.62 2.19 -17.92
N LEU A 20 -15.36 0.89 -18.10
CA LEU A 20 -16.09 0.05 -19.06
C LEU A 20 -17.39 -0.47 -18.45
N LEU A 21 -17.34 -0.89 -17.18
CA LEU A 21 -18.48 -1.44 -16.44
C LEU A 21 -19.49 -0.35 -16.04
N ARG A 22 -19.01 0.85 -15.72
CA ARG A 22 -19.79 2.01 -15.32
C ARG A 22 -19.23 3.26 -16.01
N PRO A 23 -19.57 3.51 -17.28
CA PRO A 23 -19.11 4.70 -17.99
C PRO A 23 -19.72 5.97 -17.37
N GLY A 24 -18.92 7.03 -17.27
CA GLY A 24 -19.34 8.32 -16.72
C GLY A 24 -18.53 8.76 -15.51
N ASP A 25 -18.96 9.87 -14.91
CA ASP A 25 -18.35 10.42 -13.69
C ASP A 25 -18.99 9.78 -12.44
N PRO A 26 -18.23 9.08 -11.58
CA PRO A 26 -18.76 8.48 -10.35
C PRO A 26 -19.27 9.51 -9.33
N MET A 27 -18.93 10.80 -9.48
CA MET A 27 -19.42 11.89 -8.64
C MET A 27 -20.68 12.59 -9.19
N ALA A 28 -21.10 12.25 -10.42
CA ALA A 28 -22.32 12.78 -10.99
C ALA A 28 -23.57 12.19 -10.29
N MET A 29 -24.58 13.05 -10.09
CA MET A 29 -25.89 12.60 -9.62
C MET A 29 -26.56 11.81 -10.74
N ALA A 30 -26.94 10.57 -10.47
CA ALA A 30 -27.43 9.64 -11.47
C ALA A 30 -28.89 9.23 -11.26
N GLY A 31 -29.39 9.25 -10.01
CA GLY A 31 -30.73 8.75 -9.69
C GLY A 31 -31.32 9.32 -8.40
N PRO A 32 -32.40 8.70 -7.89
CA PRO A 32 -33.02 9.06 -6.62
C PRO A 32 -32.03 9.01 -5.46
N ARG A 33 -32.21 9.84 -4.45
CA ARG A 33 -31.31 9.90 -3.28
C ARG A 33 -31.59 8.74 -2.32
N GLY A 34 -30.54 8.04 -1.88
CA GLY A 34 -30.63 7.00 -0.86
C GLY A 34 -31.43 5.78 -1.27
N LEU A 35 -31.36 5.39 -2.55
CA LEU A 35 -32.03 4.21 -3.06
C LEU A 35 -31.38 2.95 -2.47
N TRP A 36 -32.20 2.05 -1.94
CA TRP A 36 -31.73 0.79 -1.39
C TRP A 36 -31.18 -0.13 -2.50
N PRO A 37 -30.16 -0.97 -2.22
CA PRO A 37 -29.66 -1.95 -3.19
C PRO A 37 -30.79 -2.84 -3.73
N LEU A 38 -30.64 -3.27 -4.99
CA LEU A 38 -31.59 -4.15 -5.69
C LEU A 38 -33.00 -3.59 -5.92
N THR A 39 -33.27 -2.33 -5.55
CA THR A 39 -34.57 -1.69 -5.80
C THR A 39 -34.74 -1.30 -7.26
N ASP A 40 -33.65 -0.88 -7.91
CA ASP A 40 -33.60 -0.53 -9.33
C ASP A 40 -32.44 -1.29 -9.99
N GLY A 41 -32.71 -1.94 -11.13
CA GLY A 41 -31.69 -2.66 -11.90
C GLY A 41 -30.59 -1.75 -12.44
N ALA A 42 -30.86 -0.45 -12.64
CA ALA A 42 -29.84 0.52 -13.01
C ALA A 42 -28.83 0.76 -11.87
N PHE A 43 -29.27 0.67 -10.61
CA PHE A 43 -28.49 0.92 -9.39
C PHE A 43 -28.45 -0.31 -8.49
N PRO A 44 -27.73 -1.39 -8.87
CA PRO A 44 -27.77 -2.66 -8.16
C PRO A 44 -27.24 -2.56 -6.72
N LEU A 45 -26.27 -1.68 -6.47
CA LEU A 45 -25.75 -1.38 -5.11
C LEU A 45 -26.41 -0.16 -4.48
N GLY A 46 -27.49 0.35 -5.07
CA GLY A 46 -28.19 1.54 -4.62
C GLY A 46 -27.49 2.85 -4.97
N THR A 47 -28.00 3.93 -4.41
CA THR A 47 -27.45 5.28 -4.55
C THR A 47 -27.10 5.87 -3.20
N ASP A 48 -26.17 6.83 -3.17
CA ASP A 48 -25.82 7.55 -1.95
C ASP A 48 -26.81 8.69 -1.62
N GLN A 49 -26.54 9.43 -0.55
CA GLN A 49 -27.37 10.57 -0.11
C GLN A 49 -27.53 11.70 -1.15
N LEU A 50 -26.62 11.78 -2.13
CA LEU A 50 -26.68 12.76 -3.21
C LEU A 50 -27.30 12.18 -4.49
N GLY A 51 -27.65 10.89 -4.50
CA GLY A 51 -28.20 10.19 -5.66
C GLY A 51 -27.13 9.70 -6.64
N ARG A 52 -25.89 9.55 -6.19
CA ARG A 52 -24.78 9.03 -7.01
C ARG A 52 -24.75 7.50 -6.94
N ASP A 53 -24.34 6.87 -8.04
CA ASP A 53 -24.28 5.40 -8.14
C ASP A 53 -23.16 4.80 -7.27
N VAL A 54 -23.54 3.99 -6.29
CA VAL A 54 -22.60 3.35 -5.34
C VAL A 54 -21.73 2.32 -6.03
N ALA A 55 -22.23 1.63 -7.07
CA ALA A 55 -21.44 0.65 -7.83
C ALA A 55 -20.33 1.32 -8.62
N ALA A 56 -20.63 2.45 -9.27
CA ALA A 56 -19.62 3.29 -9.92
C ALA A 56 -18.58 3.79 -8.90
N GLN A 57 -19.03 4.35 -7.77
CA GLN A 57 -18.13 4.82 -6.72
C GLN A 57 -17.20 3.71 -6.19
N LEU A 58 -17.71 2.50 -5.99
CA LEU A 58 -16.92 1.38 -5.47
C LEU A 58 -15.82 0.95 -6.45
N LEU A 59 -16.14 0.89 -7.75
CA LEU A 59 -15.18 0.50 -8.80
C LEU A 59 -14.13 1.59 -9.07
N PHE A 60 -14.53 2.86 -9.15
CA PHE A 60 -13.59 3.97 -9.30
C PHE A 60 -12.77 4.20 -8.03
N GLY A 61 -13.38 4.01 -6.86
CA GLY A 61 -12.70 4.02 -5.56
C GLY A 61 -11.58 2.99 -5.47
N ALA A 62 -11.77 1.81 -6.10
CA ALA A 62 -10.74 0.79 -6.18
C ALA A 62 -9.47 1.31 -6.89
N ARG A 63 -9.62 2.09 -7.97
CA ARG A 63 -8.47 2.67 -8.68
C ARG A 63 -7.64 3.57 -7.78
N VAL A 64 -8.33 4.46 -7.06
CA VAL A 64 -7.68 5.46 -6.19
C VAL A 64 -7.02 4.79 -4.99
N SER A 65 -7.75 3.96 -4.24
CA SER A 65 -7.21 3.30 -3.04
C SER A 65 -6.08 2.32 -3.38
N LEU A 66 -6.17 1.55 -4.48
CA LEU A 66 -5.07 0.69 -4.92
C LEU A 66 -3.86 1.49 -5.41
N ALA A 67 -4.08 2.57 -6.18
CA ALA A 67 -3.00 3.44 -6.63
C ALA A 67 -2.25 4.04 -5.43
N VAL A 68 -2.97 4.57 -4.42
CA VAL A 68 -2.34 5.11 -3.21
C VAL A 68 -1.57 4.03 -2.46
N GLY A 69 -2.15 2.85 -2.27
CA GLY A 69 -1.48 1.73 -1.59
C GLY A 69 -0.16 1.33 -2.28
N VAL A 70 -0.19 1.12 -3.59
CA VAL A 70 1.00 0.74 -4.39
C VAL A 70 1.99 1.90 -4.50
N GLY A 71 1.51 3.12 -4.72
CA GLY A 71 2.35 4.31 -4.86
C GLY A 71 3.10 4.65 -3.56
N ALA A 72 2.41 4.61 -2.42
CA ALA A 72 3.04 4.81 -1.11
C ALA A 72 4.08 3.73 -0.82
N ALA A 73 3.76 2.45 -1.10
CA ALA A 73 4.71 1.36 -0.95
C ALA A 73 5.91 1.50 -1.87
N ALA A 74 5.74 2.00 -3.10
CA ALA A 74 6.84 2.27 -4.02
C ALA A 74 7.78 3.34 -3.48
N VAL A 75 7.25 4.46 -2.97
CA VAL A 75 8.04 5.51 -2.30
C VAL A 75 8.79 4.95 -1.09
N ALA A 76 8.09 4.23 -0.21
CA ALA A 76 8.68 3.59 0.96
C ALA A 76 9.79 2.59 0.58
N THR A 77 9.59 1.83 -0.50
CA THR A 77 10.55 0.84 -1.00
C THR A 77 11.79 1.49 -1.56
N LEU A 78 11.64 2.53 -2.39
CA LEU A 78 12.77 3.25 -2.99
C LEU A 78 13.69 3.82 -1.90
N ILE A 79 13.10 4.47 -0.89
CA ILE A 79 13.85 5.04 0.24
C ILE A 79 14.41 3.92 1.12
N GLY A 80 13.56 2.97 1.51
CA GLY A 80 13.90 1.93 2.46
C GLY A 80 14.97 0.97 1.94
N VAL A 81 14.80 0.44 0.72
CA VAL A 81 15.79 -0.45 0.10
C VAL A 81 17.09 0.29 -0.15
N GLY A 82 17.04 1.52 -0.68
CA GLY A 82 18.23 2.32 -0.94
C GLY A 82 19.05 2.56 0.32
N LEU A 83 18.43 3.16 1.34
CA LEU A 83 19.11 3.48 2.60
C LEU A 83 19.51 2.23 3.38
N GLY A 84 18.62 1.23 3.45
CA GLY A 84 18.87 -0.04 4.13
C GLY A 84 20.04 -0.82 3.52
N ALA A 85 20.14 -0.83 2.18
CA ALA A 85 21.24 -1.48 1.48
C ALA A 85 22.58 -0.81 1.75
N VAL A 86 22.64 0.52 1.69
CA VAL A 86 23.86 1.28 2.00
C VAL A 86 24.29 1.04 3.45
N ALA A 87 23.36 1.18 4.41
CA ALA A 87 23.66 0.97 5.82
C ALA A 87 24.13 -0.45 6.12
N GLY A 88 23.45 -1.47 5.58
CA GLY A 88 23.83 -2.85 5.80
C GLY A 88 25.16 -3.22 5.15
N TYR A 89 25.43 -2.70 3.95
CA TYR A 89 26.63 -3.05 3.20
C TYR A 89 27.90 -2.40 3.77
N PHE A 90 27.85 -1.11 4.07
CA PHE A 90 29.01 -0.37 4.60
C PHE A 90 29.16 -0.50 6.12
N GLY A 91 28.06 -0.65 6.88
CA GLY A 91 28.11 -0.69 8.33
C GLY A 91 28.57 0.63 8.97
N GLY A 92 29.02 0.56 10.22
CA GLY A 92 29.68 1.69 10.91
C GLY A 92 28.78 2.92 11.05
N VAL A 93 29.23 4.06 10.53
CA VAL A 93 28.54 5.35 10.64
C VAL A 93 27.23 5.36 9.84
N ALA A 94 27.21 4.80 8.63
CA ALA A 94 26.00 4.73 7.80
C ALA A 94 24.90 3.93 8.50
N ASP A 95 25.28 2.84 9.16
CA ASP A 95 24.39 2.02 9.96
C ASP A 95 23.84 2.77 11.18
N HIS A 96 24.72 3.41 11.96
CA HIS A 96 24.32 4.21 13.11
C HIS A 96 23.36 5.35 12.72
N LEU A 97 23.66 6.07 11.64
CA LEU A 97 22.84 7.18 11.17
C LEU A 97 21.45 6.70 10.72
N LEU A 98 21.40 5.62 9.92
CA LEU A 98 20.14 5.04 9.48
C LEU A 98 19.29 4.59 10.66
N SER A 99 19.89 3.87 11.61
CA SER A 99 19.18 3.35 12.78
C SER A 99 18.58 4.49 13.59
N ARG A 100 19.35 5.55 13.86
CA ARG A 100 18.86 6.76 14.56
C ARG A 100 17.73 7.45 13.81
N LEU A 101 17.85 7.61 12.50
CA LEU A 101 16.80 8.24 11.70
C LEU A 101 15.50 7.42 11.74
N CYS A 102 15.61 6.09 11.63
CA CYS A 102 14.48 5.19 11.79
C CYS A 102 13.83 5.31 13.17
N ASP A 103 14.63 5.37 14.23
CA ASP A 103 14.13 5.49 15.61
C ASP A 103 13.38 6.80 15.81
N TYR A 104 13.90 7.92 15.28
CA TYR A 104 13.22 9.22 15.36
C TYR A 104 11.88 9.22 14.63
N VAL A 105 11.82 8.69 13.41
CA VAL A 105 10.57 8.66 12.62
C VAL A 105 9.50 7.82 13.33
N GLN A 106 9.88 6.67 13.90
CA GLN A 106 8.93 5.75 14.54
C GLN A 106 8.57 6.10 15.98
N THR A 107 9.28 7.03 16.59
CA THR A 107 8.89 7.55 17.91
C THR A 107 7.54 8.26 17.81
N LEU A 108 7.25 8.85 16.65
CA LEU A 108 5.94 9.42 16.33
C LEU A 108 5.00 8.34 15.76
N PRO A 109 3.71 8.32 16.16
CA PRO A 109 2.73 7.48 15.50
C PRO A 109 2.65 7.81 14.00
N SER A 110 2.92 6.82 13.14
CA SER A 110 3.00 7.00 11.67
C SER A 110 1.76 7.67 11.11
N PHE A 111 0.58 7.26 11.58
CA PHE A 111 -0.71 7.84 11.20
C PHE A 111 -0.79 9.36 11.48
N LEU A 112 -0.36 9.79 12.67
CA LEU A 112 -0.37 11.21 13.03
C LEU A 112 0.62 12.01 12.17
N LEU A 113 1.79 11.43 11.92
CA LEU A 113 2.79 12.07 11.07
C LEU A 113 2.30 12.20 9.62
N SER A 114 1.66 11.15 9.06
CA SER A 114 1.05 11.22 7.73
C SER A 114 -0.05 12.29 7.68
N MET A 115 -0.88 12.37 8.71
CA MET A 115 -1.97 13.36 8.80
C MET A 115 -1.43 14.79 8.72
N VAL A 116 -0.39 15.11 9.49
CA VAL A 116 0.26 16.42 9.50
C VAL A 116 0.89 16.72 8.14
N LEU A 117 1.60 15.75 7.54
CA LEU A 117 2.22 15.93 6.23
C LEU A 117 1.19 16.24 5.14
N VAL A 118 0.07 15.52 5.11
CA VAL A 118 -1.00 15.78 4.13
C VAL A 118 -1.65 17.14 4.36
N ALA A 119 -1.90 17.51 5.62
CA ALA A 119 -2.46 18.82 5.95
C ALA A 119 -1.55 19.98 5.49
N VAL A 120 -0.23 19.82 5.60
CA VAL A 120 0.75 20.83 5.15
C VAL A 120 0.91 20.84 3.62
N LEU A 121 0.92 19.68 2.98
CA LEU A 121 1.11 19.53 1.52
C LEU A 121 -0.16 19.79 0.69
N ALA A 122 -1.27 20.08 1.36
CA ALA A 122 -2.64 20.09 0.82
C ALA A 122 -3.16 18.69 0.41
N PRO A 123 -4.45 18.37 0.67
CA PRO A 123 -5.02 17.06 0.33
C PRO A 123 -5.05 16.79 -1.18
N SER A 124 -4.36 15.72 -1.60
CA SER A 124 -4.36 15.18 -2.98
C SER A 124 -3.90 13.73 -2.96
N ILE A 125 -4.15 12.97 -4.03
CA ILE A 125 -3.61 11.60 -4.14
C ILE A 125 -2.09 11.57 -3.95
N GLY A 126 -1.37 12.51 -4.55
CA GLY A 126 0.09 12.58 -4.50
C GLY A 126 0.63 12.89 -3.10
N SER A 127 0.01 13.87 -2.40
CA SER A 127 0.44 14.21 -1.04
C SER A 127 0.17 13.06 -0.06
N VAL A 128 -0.94 12.32 -0.22
CA VAL A 128 -1.24 11.13 0.58
C VAL A 128 -0.22 10.02 0.31
N MET A 129 0.10 9.73 -0.96
CA MET A 129 1.13 8.73 -1.32
C MET A 129 2.49 9.07 -0.71
N ILE A 130 2.93 10.32 -0.84
CA ILE A 130 4.22 10.79 -0.31
C ILE A 130 4.22 10.73 1.21
N ALA A 131 3.17 11.19 1.88
CA ALA A 131 3.08 11.19 3.34
C ALA A 131 3.13 9.77 3.92
N ILE A 132 2.39 8.81 3.33
CA ILE A 132 2.41 7.42 3.78
C ILE A 132 3.77 6.78 3.46
N GLY A 133 4.34 7.03 2.28
CA GLY A 133 5.65 6.51 1.89
C GLY A 133 6.79 6.99 2.79
N LEU A 134 6.82 8.29 3.11
CA LEU A 134 7.81 8.92 3.99
C LEU A 134 7.70 8.48 5.45
N THR A 135 6.57 7.91 5.86
CA THR A 135 6.37 7.42 7.22
C THR A 135 6.56 5.91 7.34
N SER A 136 6.46 5.17 6.22
CA SER A 136 6.53 3.70 6.21
C SER A 136 7.91 3.14 5.77
N TRP A 137 8.78 3.95 5.16
CA TRP A 137 10.11 3.51 4.72
C TRP A 137 11.02 2.87 5.82
N PRO A 138 10.95 3.24 7.12
CA PRO A 138 11.84 2.65 8.13
C PRO A 138 11.69 1.13 8.28
N GLU A 139 10.48 0.60 8.10
CA GLU A 139 10.20 -0.84 8.18
C GLU A 139 10.97 -1.61 7.11
N ILE A 140 10.88 -1.13 5.86
CA ILE A 140 11.60 -1.71 4.72
C ILE A 140 13.10 -1.52 4.89
N ALA A 141 13.55 -0.36 5.39
CA ALA A 141 14.96 -0.07 5.60
C ALA A 141 15.61 -1.03 6.58
N ARG A 142 14.98 -1.29 7.73
CA ARG A 142 15.51 -2.21 8.74
C ARG A 142 15.58 -3.64 8.24
N LEU A 143 14.54 -4.10 7.54
CA LEU A 143 14.53 -5.45 6.98
C LEU A 143 15.60 -5.61 5.89
N THR A 144 15.69 -4.65 4.95
CA THR A 144 16.70 -4.66 3.90
C THR A 144 18.11 -4.65 4.51
N ARG A 145 18.34 -3.79 5.50
CA ARG A 145 19.60 -3.72 6.25
C ARG A 145 19.95 -5.07 6.86
N ALA A 146 19.01 -5.72 7.54
CA ALA A 146 19.24 -7.02 8.18
C ALA A 146 19.65 -8.09 7.16
N GLU A 147 18.96 -8.17 6.02
CA GLU A 147 19.30 -9.12 4.95
C GLU A 147 20.66 -8.82 4.31
N VAL A 148 20.95 -7.55 4.05
CA VAL A 148 22.24 -7.14 3.48
C VAL A 148 23.38 -7.44 4.45
N LEU A 149 23.21 -7.22 5.75
CA LEU A 149 24.18 -7.59 6.79
C LEU A 149 24.39 -9.11 6.85
N ARG A 150 23.33 -9.90 6.71
CA ARG A 150 23.40 -11.37 6.70
C ARG A 150 24.19 -11.88 5.50
N ILE A 151 23.93 -11.32 4.31
CA ILE A 151 24.49 -11.81 3.04
C ILE A 151 25.91 -11.30 2.80
N ARG A 152 26.24 -10.07 3.23
CA ARG A 152 27.55 -9.47 2.94
C ARG A 152 28.75 -10.25 3.49
N ASN A 153 28.51 -11.09 4.50
CA ASN A 153 29.53 -11.91 5.15
C ASN A 153 29.65 -13.32 4.54
N ALA A 154 28.94 -13.61 3.44
CA ALA A 154 29.01 -14.91 2.78
C ALA A 154 30.30 -15.08 1.97
N ASP A 155 30.82 -16.31 1.90
CA ASP A 155 32.11 -16.64 1.27
C ASP A 155 32.18 -16.20 -0.20
N TRP A 156 31.08 -16.30 -0.95
CA TRP A 156 31.01 -15.86 -2.35
C TRP A 156 31.08 -14.34 -2.51
N VAL A 157 30.61 -13.57 -1.51
CA VAL A 157 30.79 -12.11 -1.50
C VAL A 157 32.25 -11.76 -1.21
N LEU A 158 32.91 -12.50 -0.32
CA LEU A 158 34.34 -12.33 -0.04
C LEU A 158 35.18 -12.66 -1.29
N ALA A 159 34.87 -13.76 -1.97
CA ALA A 159 35.53 -14.14 -3.22
C ALA A 159 35.37 -13.06 -4.31
N ALA A 160 34.17 -12.50 -4.47
CA ALA A 160 33.90 -11.40 -5.38
C ALA A 160 34.77 -10.15 -5.07
N ARG A 161 34.95 -9.83 -3.78
CA ARG A 161 35.85 -8.74 -3.35
C ARG A 161 37.32 -9.04 -3.68
N THR A 162 37.79 -10.27 -3.45
CA THR A 162 39.18 -10.65 -3.77
C THR A 162 39.46 -10.65 -5.27
N MET A 163 38.44 -10.84 -6.11
CA MET A 163 38.53 -10.69 -7.56
C MET A 163 38.55 -9.22 -8.03
N GLY A 164 38.49 -8.25 -7.11
CA GLY A 164 38.56 -6.82 -7.42
C GLY A 164 37.24 -6.20 -7.90
N LEU A 165 36.10 -6.87 -7.70
CA LEU A 165 34.80 -6.30 -8.07
C LEU A 165 34.47 -5.08 -7.20
N GLY A 166 33.95 -4.03 -7.84
CA GLY A 166 33.57 -2.79 -7.16
C GLY A 166 32.41 -2.97 -6.18
N HIS A 167 32.42 -2.20 -5.08
CA HIS A 167 31.41 -2.28 -4.02
C HIS A 167 29.96 -2.14 -4.52
N GLY A 168 29.69 -1.21 -5.44
CA GLY A 168 28.36 -1.04 -6.03
C GLY A 168 27.92 -2.24 -6.88
N HIS A 169 28.84 -2.83 -7.62
CA HIS A 169 28.57 -4.03 -8.42
C HIS A 169 28.25 -5.24 -7.53
N ILE A 170 28.99 -5.40 -6.43
CA ILE A 170 28.71 -6.45 -5.43
C ILE A 170 27.34 -6.18 -4.77
N LEU A 171 27.06 -4.95 -4.36
CA LEU A 171 25.80 -4.64 -3.71
C LEU A 171 24.58 -4.91 -4.61
N LEU A 172 24.61 -4.41 -5.85
CA LEU A 172 23.47 -4.46 -6.77
C LEU A 172 23.28 -5.81 -7.46
N ASN A 173 24.37 -6.52 -7.80
CA ASN A 173 24.28 -7.77 -8.56
C ASN A 173 24.41 -9.03 -7.71
N HIS A 174 25.01 -8.91 -6.52
CA HIS A 174 25.32 -10.06 -5.67
C HIS A 174 24.51 -10.02 -4.37
N VAL A 175 24.56 -8.93 -3.60
CA VAL A 175 23.97 -8.90 -2.26
C VAL A 175 22.47 -8.67 -2.29
N LEU A 176 22.01 -7.61 -2.95
CA LEU A 176 20.58 -7.26 -3.00
C LEU A 176 19.72 -8.35 -3.62
N PRO A 177 20.02 -8.88 -4.83
CA PRO A 177 19.18 -9.90 -5.48
C PRO A 177 19.00 -11.17 -4.65
N ASN A 178 19.98 -11.51 -3.81
CA ASN A 178 19.92 -12.68 -2.92
C ASN A 178 19.20 -12.41 -1.59
N GLY A 179 18.92 -11.14 -1.26
CA GLY A 179 18.24 -10.71 -0.03
C GLY A 179 16.85 -10.10 -0.25
N ILE A 180 16.40 -9.95 -1.50
CA ILE A 180 15.10 -9.31 -1.80
C ILE A 180 13.90 -10.14 -1.36
N ALA A 181 14.07 -11.45 -1.15
CA ALA A 181 12.99 -12.39 -0.86
C ALA A 181 12.04 -11.94 0.27
N PRO A 182 12.53 -11.75 1.51
CA PRO A 182 11.69 -11.26 2.61
C PRO A 182 11.30 -9.78 2.42
N VAL A 183 12.12 -8.98 1.74
CA VAL A 183 11.82 -7.57 1.45
C VAL A 183 10.57 -7.46 0.57
N VAL A 184 10.46 -8.28 -0.47
CA VAL A 184 9.29 -8.31 -1.38
C VAL A 184 8.02 -8.72 -0.64
N ALA A 185 8.10 -9.67 0.29
CA ALA A 185 6.96 -10.02 1.14
C ALA A 185 6.53 -8.84 2.04
N MET A 186 7.48 -8.11 2.61
CA MET A 186 7.21 -6.91 3.41
C MET A 186 6.56 -5.78 2.59
N ILE A 187 6.97 -5.59 1.33
CA ILE A 187 6.34 -4.59 0.45
C ILE A 187 4.83 -4.83 0.33
N ALA A 188 4.38 -6.08 0.22
CA ALA A 188 2.96 -6.40 0.16
C ALA A 188 2.22 -6.03 1.46
N ALA A 189 2.85 -6.24 2.63
CA ALA A 189 2.31 -5.80 3.91
C ALA A 189 2.20 -4.28 4.01
N VAL A 190 3.20 -3.55 3.51
CA VAL A 190 3.19 -2.08 3.43
C VAL A 190 2.09 -1.57 2.52
N VAL A 191 1.84 -2.22 1.37
CA VAL A 191 0.70 -1.87 0.50
C VAL A 191 -0.63 -2.01 1.25
N ALA A 192 -0.82 -3.13 1.94
CA ALA A 192 -2.04 -3.38 2.72
C ALA A 192 -2.24 -2.33 3.82
N HIS A 193 -1.17 -1.99 4.56
CA HIS A 193 -1.19 -0.96 5.57
C HIS A 193 -1.48 0.43 4.98
N ALA A 194 -0.87 0.76 3.84
CA ALA A 194 -1.07 2.04 3.17
C ALA A 194 -2.53 2.25 2.73
N VAL A 195 -3.21 1.21 2.25
CA VAL A 195 -4.65 1.29 1.92
C VAL A 195 -5.49 1.60 3.16
N LEU A 196 -5.17 1.01 4.32
CA LEU A 196 -5.86 1.31 5.58
C LEU A 196 -5.62 2.74 6.04
N VAL A 197 -4.39 3.23 5.94
CA VAL A 197 -4.04 4.61 6.31
C VAL A 197 -4.70 5.61 5.37
N GLU A 198 -4.68 5.37 4.06
CA GLU A 198 -5.43 6.18 3.08
C GLU A 198 -6.91 6.25 3.45
N ALA A 199 -7.53 5.11 3.73
CA ALA A 199 -8.94 5.06 4.07
C ALA A 199 -9.25 5.86 5.34
N ALA A 200 -8.40 5.79 6.35
CA ALA A 200 -8.53 6.55 7.59
C ALA A 200 -8.32 8.05 7.38
N LEU A 201 -7.34 8.46 6.56
CA LEU A 201 -7.11 9.87 6.23
C LEU A 201 -8.27 10.45 5.42
N ALA A 202 -8.76 9.73 4.41
CA ALA A 202 -9.91 10.13 3.61
C ALA A 202 -11.20 10.21 4.44
N PHE A 203 -11.38 9.28 5.39
CA PHE A 203 -12.47 9.35 6.37
C PHE A 203 -12.43 10.63 7.23
N LEU A 204 -11.23 11.14 7.54
CA LEU A 204 -11.02 12.40 8.24
C LEU A 204 -11.11 13.64 7.34
N GLY A 205 -11.33 13.47 6.03
CA GLY A 205 -11.42 14.58 5.07
C GLY A 205 -10.07 15.04 4.52
N LEU A 206 -9.01 14.23 4.66
CA LEU A 206 -7.66 14.50 4.15
C LEU A 206 -7.34 13.73 2.86
N GLY A 207 -8.36 13.17 2.22
CA GLY A 207 -8.25 12.60 0.88
C GLY A 207 -8.35 13.66 -0.21
N ASP A 208 -8.15 13.26 -1.47
CA ASP A 208 -8.41 14.14 -2.61
C ASP A 208 -9.92 14.43 -2.72
N PRO A 209 -10.37 15.70 -2.66
CA PRO A 209 -11.78 16.03 -2.69
C PRO A 209 -12.45 15.82 -4.05
N ASN A 210 -11.67 15.71 -5.13
CA ASN A 210 -12.19 15.58 -6.50
C ASN A 210 -12.32 14.13 -6.95
N LEU A 211 -11.83 13.18 -6.15
CA LEU A 211 -11.75 11.78 -6.52
C LEU A 211 -12.45 10.90 -5.47
N VAL A 212 -13.03 9.82 -5.94
CA VAL A 212 -13.68 8.85 -5.08
C VAL A 212 -12.62 7.88 -4.56
N SER A 213 -12.58 7.68 -3.24
CA SER A 213 -11.84 6.58 -2.61
C SER A 213 -12.75 5.83 -1.66
N TRP A 214 -12.38 4.59 -1.30
CA TRP A 214 -13.18 3.81 -0.35
C TRP A 214 -13.26 4.47 1.03
N GLY A 215 -12.18 5.13 1.48
CA GLY A 215 -12.21 5.90 2.72
C GLY A 215 -13.15 7.11 2.66
N ALA A 216 -13.16 7.83 1.54
CA ALA A 216 -14.07 8.96 1.33
C ALA A 216 -15.54 8.49 1.32
N MET A 217 -15.84 7.34 0.69
CA MET A 217 -17.18 6.75 0.72
C MET A 217 -17.64 6.47 2.17
N ILE A 218 -16.78 5.88 3.01
CA ILE A 218 -17.08 5.62 4.43
C ILE A 218 -17.28 6.95 5.18
N GLY A 219 -16.40 7.93 4.95
CA GLY A 219 -16.48 9.26 5.58
C GLY A 219 -17.78 10.00 5.26
N ASN A 220 -18.25 9.91 4.02
CA ASN A 220 -19.49 10.52 3.54
C ASN A 220 -20.74 9.82 4.08
N ALA A 221 -20.68 8.52 4.34
CA ALA A 221 -21.79 7.73 4.84
C ALA A 221 -21.98 7.82 6.37
N ARG A 222 -21.07 8.49 7.12
CA ARG A 222 -21.15 8.72 8.58
C ARG A 222 -22.52 9.09 9.12
N PRO A 223 -23.18 10.16 8.64
CA PRO A 223 -24.48 10.56 9.17
C PRO A 223 -25.60 9.55 8.88
N LEU A 224 -25.39 8.64 7.91
CA LEU A 224 -26.39 7.70 7.41
C LEU A 224 -26.27 6.31 8.03
N LEU A 225 -25.36 6.11 8.98
CA LEU A 225 -25.08 4.77 9.54
C LEU A 225 -26.33 4.08 10.10
N ARG A 226 -27.30 4.84 10.61
CA ARG A 226 -28.55 4.29 11.16
C ARG A 226 -29.59 3.91 10.10
N THR A 227 -29.49 4.46 8.90
CA THR A 227 -30.48 4.30 7.84
C THR A 227 -29.92 3.53 6.65
N LEU A 228 -28.80 3.96 6.09
CA LEU A 228 -28.16 3.41 4.89
C LEU A 228 -26.76 2.84 5.22
N TRP A 229 -26.69 1.94 6.20
CA TRP A 229 -25.45 1.36 6.71
C TRP A 229 -24.60 0.66 5.62
N TYR A 230 -25.23 0.13 4.56
CA TYR A 230 -24.54 -0.55 3.45
C TYR A 230 -23.56 0.36 2.72
N LEU A 231 -23.80 1.69 2.72
CA LEU A 231 -22.90 2.67 2.12
C LEU A 231 -21.51 2.70 2.79
N MET A 232 -21.41 2.29 4.06
CA MET A 232 -20.13 2.04 4.73
C MET A 232 -19.65 0.60 4.59
N ALA A 233 -20.56 -0.37 4.69
CA ALA A 233 -20.19 -1.78 4.69
C ALA A 233 -19.57 -2.22 3.36
N LEU A 234 -20.08 -1.73 2.22
CA LEU A 234 -19.57 -2.07 0.90
C LEU A 234 -18.11 -1.63 0.68
N PRO A 235 -17.73 -0.34 0.85
CA PRO A 235 -16.32 0.05 0.76
C PRO A 235 -15.46 -0.57 1.88
N GLY A 236 -16.01 -0.81 3.07
CA GLY A 236 -15.32 -1.53 4.15
C GLY A 236 -14.95 -2.97 3.76
N LEU A 237 -15.86 -3.69 3.12
CA LEU A 237 -15.60 -5.03 2.59
C LEU A 237 -14.56 -5.02 1.46
N ALA A 238 -14.56 -3.98 0.62
CA ALA A 238 -13.56 -3.81 -0.43
C ALA A 238 -12.15 -3.57 0.15
N ILE A 239 -12.03 -2.73 1.18
CA ILE A 239 -10.79 -2.54 1.94
C ILE A 239 -10.34 -3.84 2.58
N PHE A 240 -11.25 -4.55 3.26
CA PHE A 240 -10.96 -5.84 3.90
C PHE A 240 -10.44 -6.87 2.88
N ALA A 241 -11.13 -7.03 1.75
CA ALA A 241 -10.72 -7.94 0.68
C ALA A 241 -9.34 -7.58 0.12
N THR A 242 -9.06 -6.27 -0.01
CA THR A 242 -7.76 -5.77 -0.49
C THR A 242 -6.63 -6.07 0.47
N VAL A 243 -6.81 -5.74 1.75
CA VAL A 243 -5.84 -6.03 2.81
C VAL A 243 -5.56 -7.53 2.85
N MET A 244 -6.61 -8.35 2.87
CA MET A 244 -6.50 -9.81 2.86
C MET A 244 -5.73 -10.31 1.62
N ALA A 245 -6.04 -9.79 0.44
CA ALA A 245 -5.40 -10.19 -0.81
C ALA A 245 -3.88 -9.92 -0.78
N PHE A 246 -3.46 -8.74 -0.33
CA PHE A 246 -2.05 -8.38 -0.20
C PHE A 246 -1.35 -9.13 0.92
N THR A 247 -2.01 -9.40 2.06
CA THR A 247 -1.45 -10.24 3.13
C THR A 247 -1.22 -11.67 2.64
N LEU A 248 -2.19 -12.29 1.96
CA LEU A 248 -2.05 -13.63 1.38
C LEU A 248 -0.97 -13.70 0.30
N LEU A 249 -0.82 -12.61 -0.48
CA LEU A 249 0.24 -12.48 -1.46
C LEU A 249 1.62 -12.43 -0.77
N GLY A 250 1.79 -11.57 0.23
CA GLY A 250 3.02 -11.41 1.00
C GLY A 250 3.45 -12.72 1.67
N ASN A 251 2.54 -13.39 2.39
CA ASN A 251 2.81 -14.69 3.02
C ASN A 251 3.24 -15.73 1.98
N GLY A 252 2.53 -15.79 0.85
CA GLY A 252 2.86 -16.73 -0.22
C GLY A 252 4.19 -16.45 -0.93
N LEU A 253 4.61 -15.18 -1.01
CA LEU A 253 5.92 -14.80 -1.53
C LEU A 253 7.02 -15.20 -0.54
N SER A 254 6.80 -14.94 0.75
CA SER A 254 7.73 -15.35 1.81
C SER A 254 7.95 -16.86 1.83
N GLU A 255 6.87 -17.66 1.76
CA GLU A 255 6.95 -19.14 1.76
C GLU A 255 7.75 -19.70 0.59
N ARG A 256 7.61 -19.13 -0.62
CA ARG A 256 8.30 -19.64 -1.81
C ARG A 256 9.75 -19.20 -1.93
N LEU A 257 10.05 -18.04 -1.37
CA LEU A 257 11.37 -17.44 -1.45
C LEU A 257 12.23 -17.76 -0.23
N ASP A 258 11.67 -18.39 0.81
CA ASP A 258 12.43 -18.96 1.93
C ASP A 258 13.21 -20.21 1.48
N PRO A 259 14.55 -20.16 1.42
CA PRO A 259 15.38 -21.29 1.01
C PRO A 259 15.29 -22.49 1.97
N ARG A 260 14.84 -22.28 3.22
CA ARG A 260 14.76 -23.33 4.25
C ARG A 260 13.53 -24.21 4.11
N GLY A 261 12.49 -23.76 3.40
CA GLY A 261 11.27 -24.52 3.15
C GLY A 261 11.43 -25.66 2.14
N ALA A 262 12.45 -25.61 1.27
CA ALA A 262 12.74 -26.66 0.29
C ALA A 262 13.42 -27.91 0.88
N ALA A 263 13.76 -27.89 2.18
CA ALA A 263 14.44 -28.98 2.88
C ALA A 263 13.52 -29.78 3.84
N ARG A 264 12.19 -29.62 3.73
CA ARG A 264 11.18 -30.43 4.44
C ARG A 264 10.22 -31.04 3.42
#